data_AF-A0AB38D1F9-F1
#
_entry.id   AF-A0AB38D1F9-F1
#
_cell.length_a   1.000
_cell.length_b   1.000
_cell.length_c   1.000
_cell.angle_alpha   90.00
_cell.angle_beta   90.00
_cell.angle_gamma   90.00
#
_symmetry.space_group_name_H-M   'P 1'
#
loop_
_entity.id
_entity.type
_entity.pdbx_description
1 polymer ?
#
loop_
_entity_poly.entity_id
_entity_poly.type
_entity_poly.pdbx_seq_one_letter_code
_entity_poly.pdbx_strand_id
1 'polypeptide(L)'
;MKPADSAWLVLLAAIVAYEVAAPDNELLSEGWDRYLLRHPVTARVGPIVLALHLINALPRSIDPVSRLCDVLRWVGGILHVRRD
;
A
#
# COMPACT_ATOMS: atom_id res chain seq x y z
N MET A 1 -2.26 -9.18 20.30
CA MET A 1 -2.06 -8.30 19.13
C MET A 1 -2.93 -8.83 18.01
N LYS A 2 -3.64 -7.97 17.27
CA LYS A 2 -4.40 -8.37 16.09
C LYS A 2 -3.47 -8.54 14.89
N PRO A 3 -3.85 -9.31 13.85
CA PRO A 3 -3.02 -9.49 12.66
C PRO A 3 -2.55 -8.17 12.02
N ALA A 4 -3.41 -7.15 11.98
CA ALA A 4 -3.07 -5.83 11.46
C ALA A 4 -1.98 -5.12 12.29
N ASP A 5 -1.98 -5.26 13.62
CA ASP A 5 -0.97 -4.67 14.50
C ASP A 5 0.41 -5.27 14.20
N SER A 6 0.47 -6.60 14.06
CA SER A 6 1.70 -7.30 13.69
C SER A 6 2.18 -6.93 12.28
N ALA A 7 1.26 -6.79 11.32
CA ALA A 7 1.60 -6.37 9.96
C ALA A 7 2.24 -4.97 9.94
N TRP A 8 1.67 -4.02 10.69
CA TRP A 8 2.25 -2.67 10.82
C TRP A 8 3.66 -2.68 11.40
N LEU A 9 3.89 -3.45 12.46
CA LEU A 9 5.22 -3.57 13.05
C LEU A 9 6.23 -4.19 12.09
N VAL A 10 5.83 -5.22 11.34
CA VAL A 10 6.68 -5.85 10.34
C VAL A 10 7.03 -4.87 9.21
N LEU A 11 6.04 -4.13 8.69
CA LEU A 11 6.29 -3.12 7.65
C LEU A 11 7.23 -2.01 8.14
N LEU A 12 7.01 -1.49 9.34
CA LEU A 12 7.88 -0.49 9.95
C LEU A 12 9.30 -1.02 10.12
N ALA A 13 9.46 -2.23 10.69
CA ALA A 13 10.77 -2.84 10.89
C ALA A 13 11.49 -3.09 9.56
N ALA A 14 10.79 -3.53 8.52
CA ALA A 14 11.36 -3.75 7.20
C ALA A 14 11.84 -2.44 6.56
N ILE A 15 11.06 -1.36 6.67
CA ILE A 15 11.45 -0.02 6.18
C ILE A 15 12.73 0.43 6.91
N VAL A 16 12.73 0.41 8.25
CA VAL A 16 13.89 0.86 9.04
C VAL A 16 15.13 0.01 8.75
N ALA A 17 14.97 -1.31 8.70
CA ALA A 17 16.09 -2.21 8.41
C ALA A 17 16.69 -1.94 7.02
N TYR A 18 15.84 -1.69 6.02
CA TYR A 18 16.32 -1.33 4.68
C TYR A 18 17.06 0.01 4.69
N GLU A 19 16.47 1.07 5.25
CA GLU A 19 17.09 2.41 5.28
C GLU A 19 18.46 2.40 5.99
N VAL A 20 18.61 1.61 7.05
CA VAL A 20 19.90 1.47 7.77
C VAL A 20 20.95 0.67 6.98
N ALA A 21 20.51 -0.31 6.19
CA ALA A 21 21.40 -1.20 5.44
C ALA A 21 21.62 -0.77 3.98
N ALA A 22 20.92 0.27 3.53
CA ALA A 22 20.96 0.73 2.14
C ALA A 22 22.37 1.23 1.77
N PRO A 23 22.88 0.88 0.57
CA PRO A 23 24.04 1.53 0.00
C PRO A 23 23.80 3.02 -0.23
N ASP A 24 24.89 3.78 -0.40
CA ASP A 24 24.83 5.21 -0.73
C ASP A 24 23.95 5.43 -1.98
N ASN A 25 23.01 6.39 -1.89
CA ASN A 25 22.06 6.76 -2.95
C ASN A 25 20.96 5.72 -3.26
N GLU A 26 20.77 4.72 -2.40
CA GLU A 26 19.71 3.71 -2.52
C GLU A 26 18.78 3.67 -1.30
N LEU A 27 18.63 4.78 -0.56
CA LEU A 27 17.53 4.93 0.40
C LEU A 27 16.17 4.78 -0.31
N LEU A 28 15.11 4.39 0.41
CA LEU A 28 13.79 4.24 -0.23
C LEU A 28 13.29 5.55 -0.83
N SER A 29 13.58 6.67 -0.16
CA SER A 29 13.29 8.02 -0.64
C SER A 29 14.05 8.38 -1.91
N GLU A 30 15.35 8.07 -1.97
CA GLU A 30 16.21 8.34 -3.14
C GLU A 30 15.82 7.45 -4.32
N GLY A 31 15.54 6.17 -4.06
CA GLY A 31 14.98 5.27 -5.07
C GLY A 31 13.63 5.78 -5.60
N TRP A 32 12.84 6.46 -4.75
CA TRP A 32 11.57 7.07 -5.16
C TRP A 32 11.74 8.24 -6.14
N ASP A 33 12.85 8.96 -6.09
CA ASP A 33 13.13 10.06 -7.01
C ASP A 33 13.13 9.58 -8.48
N ARG A 34 13.62 8.37 -8.74
CA ARG A 34 13.55 7.75 -10.08
C ARG A 34 12.11 7.55 -10.55
N TYR A 35 11.21 7.19 -9.65
CA TYR A 35 9.78 7.08 -9.98
C TYR A 35 9.14 8.45 -10.17
N LEU A 36 9.55 9.48 -9.42
CA LEU A 36 9.07 10.85 -9.63
C LEU A 36 9.46 11.39 -11.00
N LEU A 37 10.64 11.03 -11.52
CA LEU A 37 11.07 11.38 -12.87
C LEU A 37 10.29 10.61 -13.95
N ARG A 38 10.11 9.30 -13.77
CA ARG A 38 9.46 8.43 -14.77
C ARG A 38 7.94 8.59 -14.80
N HIS A 39 7.32 8.81 -13.64
CA HIS A 39 5.87 8.78 -13.43
C HIS A 39 5.42 9.91 -12.48
N PRO A 40 5.59 11.19 -12.87
CA PRO A 40 5.49 12.33 -11.95
C PRO A 40 4.14 12.48 -11.25
N VAL A 41 3.05 12.06 -11.89
CA VAL A 41 1.70 12.15 -11.30
C VAL A 41 1.45 10.98 -10.36
N THR A 42 1.58 9.73 -10.83
CA THR A 42 1.24 8.56 -10.02
C THR A 42 2.19 8.36 -8.85
N ALA A 43 3.48 8.72 -8.99
CA ALA A 43 4.45 8.70 -7.90
C ALA A 43 4.17 9.74 -6.79
N ARG A 44 3.31 10.75 -7.05
CA ARG A 44 2.85 11.69 -6.02
C ARG A 44 1.49 11.27 -5.46
N VAL A 45 0.54 10.98 -6.34
CA VAL A 45 -0.85 10.69 -5.96
C VAL A 45 -0.97 9.33 -5.27
N GLY A 46 -0.25 8.31 -5.73
CA GLY A 46 -0.35 6.95 -5.20
C GLY A 46 -0.09 6.85 -3.69
N PRO A 47 1.07 7.31 -3.19
CA PRO A 47 1.35 7.32 -1.76
C PRO A 47 0.37 8.14 -0.94
N ILE A 48 -0.09 9.30 -1.46
CA ILE A 48 -1.09 10.13 -0.77
C ILE A 48 -2.42 9.38 -0.62
N VAL A 49 -2.93 8.78 -1.70
CA VAL A 49 -4.17 8.00 -1.66
C VAL A 49 -4.04 6.82 -0.71
N LEU A 50 -2.91 6.11 -0.75
CA LEU A 50 -2.65 4.99 0.15
C LEU A 50 -2.58 5.45 1.62
N ALA A 51 -1.86 6.55 1.90
CA ALA A 51 -1.78 7.12 3.23
C ALA A 51 -3.18 7.51 3.75
N LEU A 52 -3.96 8.24 2.96
CA LEU A 52 -5.32 8.65 3.31
C LEU A 52 -6.24 7.44 3.56
N HIS A 53 -6.11 6.36 2.79
CA HIS A 53 -6.81 5.10 3.05
C HIS A 53 -6.41 4.51 4.41
N LEU A 54 -5.11 4.34 4.65
CA LEU A 54 -4.59 3.66 5.84
C LEU A 54 -4.93 4.40 7.14
N ILE A 55 -5.00 5.74 7.11
CA ILE A 55 -5.40 6.54 8.27
C ILE A 55 -6.92 6.75 8.37
N ASN A 56 -7.72 6.10 7.51
CA ASN A 56 -9.18 6.25 7.44
C ASN A 56 -9.66 7.68 7.14
N ALA A 57 -8.86 8.47 6.42
CA ALA A 57 -9.21 9.83 6.03
C ALA A 57 -10.09 9.91 4.76
N LEU A 58 -10.22 8.80 4.01
CA LEU A 58 -11.15 8.73 2.88
C LEU A 58 -12.47 8.08 3.33
N PRO A 59 -13.63 8.72 3.08
CA PRO A 59 -14.90 8.02 3.21
C PRO A 59 -14.95 6.85 2.23
N ARG A 60 -15.55 5.74 2.65
CA ARG A 60 -15.60 4.48 1.88
C ARG A 60 -16.18 4.64 0.48
N SER A 61 -17.04 5.63 0.28
CA SER A 61 -17.60 5.96 -1.03
C SER A 61 -16.55 6.41 -2.04
N ILE A 62 -15.43 7.02 -1.63
CA ILE A 62 -14.38 7.49 -2.55
C ILE A 62 -13.03 6.80 -2.32
N ASP A 63 -12.91 5.94 -1.31
CA ASP A 63 -11.72 5.16 -1.03
C ASP A 63 -11.51 4.07 -2.11
N PRO A 64 -10.51 4.23 -3.00
CA PRO A 64 -10.29 3.29 -4.08
C PRO A 64 -9.75 1.94 -3.59
N VAL A 65 -9.04 1.90 -2.46
CA VAL A 65 -8.46 0.66 -1.91
C VAL A 65 -9.55 -0.20 -1.30
N SER A 66 -10.46 0.42 -0.53
CA SER A 66 -11.65 -0.28 -0.02
C SER A 66 -12.52 -0.83 -1.15
N ARG A 67 -12.76 -0.04 -2.20
CA ARG A 67 -13.50 -0.49 -3.39
C ARG A 67 -12.82 -1.67 -4.08
N LEU A 68 -11.51 -1.64 -4.26
CA LEU A 68 -10.76 -2.75 -4.85
C LEU A 68 -10.90 -4.03 -4.00
N CYS A 69 -10.77 -3.92 -2.68
CA CYS A 69 -10.99 -5.04 -1.78
C CYS A 69 -12.42 -5.61 -1.86
N ASP A 70 -13.44 -4.75 -1.98
CA ASP A 70 -14.83 -5.17 -2.17
C ASP A 70 -15.00 -5.94 -3.50
N VAL A 71 -14.41 -5.46 -4.60
CA VAL A 71 -14.43 -6.15 -5.90
C VAL A 71 -13.72 -7.49 -5.83
N LEU A 72 -12.53 -7.56 -5.21
CA LEU A 72 -11.78 -8.81 -5.08
C LEU A 72 -12.51 -9.84 -4.22
N ARG A 73 -13.18 -9.41 -3.14
CA ARG A 73 -14.06 -10.30 -2.36
C ARG A 73 -15.25 -10.79 -3.17
N TRP A 74 -15.87 -9.92 -3.96
CA TRP A 74 -16.99 -10.30 -4.82
C TRP A 74 -16.55 -11.33 -5.88
N VAL A 75 -15.43 -11.11 -6.57
CA VAL A 75 -14.87 -12.06 -7.53
C VAL A 75 -14.47 -13.37 -6.84
N GLY A 76 -13.76 -13.30 -5.72
CA GLY A 76 -13.34 -14.47 -4.94
C GLY A 76 -14.51 -15.28 -4.40
N GLY A 77 -15.60 -14.61 -4.01
CA GLY A 77 -16.87 -15.23 -3.61
C GLY A 77 -17.56 -15.92 -4.78
N ILE A 78 -17.59 -15.30 -5.97
CA ILE A 78 -18.08 -15.97 -7.19
C ILE A 78 -17.26 -17.21 -7.53
N LEU A 79 -15.94 -17.15 -7.34
CA LEU A 79 -15.05 -18.29 -7.61
C LEU A 79 -15.17 -19.42 -6.57
N HIS A 80 -15.53 -19.11 -5.32
CA HIS A 80 -15.82 -20.13 -4.30
C HIS A 80 -17.21 -20.74 -4.46
N VAL A 81 -18.25 -19.94 -4.77
CA VAL A 81 -19.62 -20.41 -5.00
C VAL A 81 -19.75 -21.35 -6.21
N ARG A 82 -18.79 -21.34 -7.15
CA ARG A 82 -18.82 -22.18 -8.36
C ARG A 82 -18.19 -23.56 -8.19
N ARG A 83 -17.74 -23.92 -6.97
CA ARG A 83 -17.09 -25.20 -6.66
C ARG A 83 -18.00 -26.21 -5.93
N ASP A 84 -19.27 -25.89 -5.78
CA ASP A 84 -20.29 -26.71 -5.13
C ASP A 84 -21.31 -27.21 -6.17
#